data_AF-A0A8J7I2X2-F1
#
_entry.id   AF-A0A8J7I2X2-F1
#
_cell.length_a   1.000
_cell.length_b   1.000
_cell.length_c   1.000
_cell.angle_alpha   90.00
_cell.angle_beta   90.00
_cell.angle_gamma   90.00
#
_symmetry.space_group_name_H-M   'P 1'
#
loop_
_entity.id
_entity.type
_entity.pdbx_description
1 polymer ?
#
loop_
_entity_poly.entity_id
_entity_poly.type
_entity_poly.pdbx_seq_one_letter_code
_entity_poly.pdbx_strand_id
1 'polypeptide(L)' 'MNEKLDLRFGQKVYVSEPRMPQYGRLLTIYGSHHSPSLGIFLVCKDDQGNRLLLQPQELSASKPQRLKT' A
#
# COMPACT_ATOMS: atom_id res chain seq x y z
N MET A 1 1.65 -18.10 -4.54
CA MET A 1 0.78 -17.43 -5.53
C MET A 1 0.87 -15.94 -5.26
N ASN A 2 1.61 -15.19 -6.08
CA ASN A 2 1.56 -13.73 -6.04
C ASN A 2 0.23 -13.33 -6.69
N GLU A 3 -0.80 -13.13 -5.89
CA GLU A 3 -1.99 -12.41 -6.36
C GLU A 3 -1.49 -11.06 -6.89
N LYS A 4 -1.51 -10.91 -8.21
CA LYS A 4 -1.37 -9.59 -8.85
C LYS A 4 -2.52 -8.76 -8.31
N LEU A 5 -2.24 -7.97 -7.28
CA LEU A 5 -3.15 -6.97 -6.79
C LEU A 5 -3.48 -6.04 -7.96
N ASP A 6 -4.72 -6.11 -8.42
CA ASP A 6 -5.28 -5.24 -9.46
C ASP A 6 -5.53 -3.87 -8.81
N LEU A 7 -4.43 -3.12 -8.60
CA LEU A 7 -4.42 -1.87 -7.85
C LEU A 7 -5.02 -0.75 -8.70
N ARG A 8 -6.17 -0.22 -8.29
CA ARG A 8 -6.92 0.82 -8.99
C ARG A 8 -6.93 2.13 -8.20
N PHE A 9 -7.01 3.25 -8.91
CA PHE A 9 -7.20 4.55 -8.26
C PHE A 9 -8.58 4.59 -7.56
N GLY A 10 -8.65 5.22 -6.39
CA GLY A 10 -9.80 5.20 -5.50
C GLY A 10 -9.95 3.93 -4.67
N GLN A 11 -9.14 2.89 -4.91
CA GLN A 11 -9.20 1.65 -4.14
C GLN A 11 -8.61 1.84 -2.74
N LYS A 12 -9.28 1.23 -1.76
CA LYS A 12 -8.80 1.15 -0.39
C LYS A 12 -7.91 -0.10 -0.22
N VAL A 13 -6.72 0.09 0.32
CA VAL A 13 -5.69 -0.94 0.53
C VAL A 13 -5.05 -0.78 1.90
N TYR A 14 -4.54 -1.87 2.44
CA TYR A 14 -3.84 -1.90 3.71
C TYR A 14 -2.33 -1.98 3.48
N VAL A 15 -1.55 -1.33 4.34
CA VAL A 15 -0.10 -1.57 4.40
C VAL A 15 0.15 -2.96 4.96
N SER A 16 0.83 -3.82 4.19
CA SER A 16 1.07 -5.22 4.53
C SER A 16 2.54 -5.55 4.81
N GLU A 17 3.47 -4.60 4.70
CA GLU A 17 4.87 -4.78 5.13
C GLU A 17 4.98 -4.64 6.67
N PRO A 18 5.25 -5.72 7.43
CA PRO A 18 5.22 -5.69 8.90
C PRO A 18 6.26 -4.79 9.54
N ARG A 19 7.36 -4.48 8.83
CA ARG A 19 8.43 -3.60 9.33
C ARG A 19 8.06 -2.11 9.24
N MET A 20 7.00 -1.76 8.51
CA MET A 20 6.56 -0.38 8.40
C MET A 20 5.77 0.06 9.63
N PRO A 21 6.01 1.28 10.16
CA PRO A 21 5.20 1.86 11.23
C PRO A 21 3.71 1.93 10.90
N GLN A 22 3.37 1.98 9.62
CA GLN A 22 2.00 2.08 9.13
C GLN A 22 1.36 0.71 8.85
N TYR A 23 1.99 -0.40 9.23
CA TYR A 23 1.44 -1.74 9.03
C TYR A 23 -0.01 -1.87 9.53
N GLY A 24 -0.88 -2.42 8.69
CA GLY A 24 -2.31 -2.55 8.97
C GLY A 24 -3.12 -1.26 8.83
N ARG A 25 -2.49 -0.13 8.49
CA ARG A 25 -3.20 1.13 8.21
C ARG A 25 -3.89 1.04 6.85
N LEU A 26 -5.12 1.57 6.81
CA LEU A 26 -5.93 1.67 5.60
C LEU A 26 -5.58 2.95 4.84
N LEU A 27 -5.32 2.82 3.55
CA LEU A 27 -4.97 3.89 2.63
C LEU A 27 -5.85 3.83 1.40
N THR A 28 -5.96 4.95 0.68
CA THR A 28 -6.62 5.02 -0.63
C THR A 28 -5.59 5.37 -1.69
N ILE A 29 -5.61 4.67 -2.83
CA ILE A 29 -4.69 4.92 -3.94
C ILE A 29 -5.19 6.11 -4.76
N TYR A 30 -4.31 7.07 -5.05
CA TYR A 30 -4.62 8.27 -5.84
C TYR A 30 -3.81 8.39 -7.13
N GLY A 31 -2.75 7.60 -7.27
CA GLY A 31 -1.90 7.67 -8.45
C GLY A 31 -0.74 6.71 -8.38
N SER A 32 0.11 6.78 -9.39
CA SER A 32 1.38 6.06 -9.46
C SER A 32 2.49 7.02 -9.86
N HIS A 33 3.68 6.81 -9.32
CA HIS A 33 4.90 7.48 -9.70
C HIS A 33 5.92 6.44 -10.13
N HIS A 34 6.52 6.63 -11.31
CA HIS A 34 7.52 5.72 -11.83
C HIS A 34 8.91 6.33 -11.65
N SER A 35 9.76 5.63 -10.89
CA SER A 35 11.17 5.96 -10.74
C SER A 35 12.01 5.03 -11.61
N PRO A 36 12.87 5.54 -12.52
CA PRO A 36 13.74 4.71 -13.34
C PRO A 36 14.68 3.78 -12.55
N SER A 37 15.07 4.18 -11.33
CA SER A 37 16.02 3.44 -10.49
C SER A 37 15.35 2.55 -9.43
N LEU A 38 14.12 2.87 -9.03
CA LEU A 38 13.45 2.24 -7.88
C LEU A 38 12.12 1.56 -8.24
N GLY A 39 11.67 1.67 -9.49
CA GLY A 39 10.44 1.05 -9.98
C GLY A 39 9.17 1.88 -9.73
N ILE A 40 8.04 1.19 -9.65
CA ILE A 40 6.71 1.81 -9.48
C ILE A 40 6.41 2.02 -8.01
N PHE A 41 6.02 3.25 -7.67
CA PHE A 41 5.43 3.62 -6.40
C PHE A 41 3.98 4.03 -6.61
N LEU A 42 3.14 3.70 -5.66
CA LEU A 42 1.77 4.16 -5.58
C LEU A 42 1.69 5.35 -4.63
N VAL A 43 0.97 6.37 -5.09
CA VAL A 43 0.63 7.53 -4.29
C VAL A 43 -0.63 7.19 -3.51
N CYS A 44 -0.48 6.99 -2.21
CA CYS A 44 -1.57 6.63 -1.31
C CYS A 44 -1.85 7.79 -0.35
N LYS A 45 -3.09 7.91 0.12
CA LYS A 45 -3.44 8.80 1.23
C LYS A 45 -4.15 8.04 2.34
N ASP A 46 -3.83 8.39 3.58
CA ASP A 46 -4.60 7.92 4.74
C ASP A 46 -5.90 8.73 4.93
N ASP A 47 -6.65 8.39 5.97
CA ASP A 47 -7.89 9.07 6.38
C ASP A 47 -7.67 10.53 6.81
N GLN A 48 -6.45 10.88 7.20
CA GLN A 48 -6.06 12.22 7.62
C GLN A 48 -5.54 13.07 6.43
N GLY A 49 -5.50 12.49 5.23
CA GLY A 49 -4.99 13.13 4.03
C GLY A 49 -3.47 13.14 3.91
N ASN A 50 -2.73 12.49 4.83
CA ASN A 50 -1.28 12.38 4.70
C ASN A 50 -0.94 11.48 3.50
N ARG A 51 0.07 11.91 2.74
CA ARG A 51 0.51 11.21 1.55
C ARG A 51 1.60 10.20 1.90
N LEU A 52 1.45 8.97 1.41
CA LEU A 52 2.45 7.93 1.45
C LEU A 52 2.81 7.49 0.04
N LEU A 53 4.08 7.15 -0.16
CA LEU A 53 4.59 6.52 -1.37
C LEU A 53 4.99 5.09 -1.01
N LEU A 54 4.29 4.12 -1.58
CA LEU A 54 4.46 2.71 -1.26
C LEU A 54 4.57 1.89 -2.54
N GLN A 55 5.40 0.87 -2.53
CA GLN A 55 5.47 -0.10 -3.62
C GLN A 55 4.24 -1.02 -3.59
N PRO A 56 3.78 -1.53 -4.74
CA PRO A 56 2.64 -2.45 -4.83
C PRO A 56 2.74 -3.66 -3.89
N GLN A 57 3.94 -4.19 -3.67
CA GLN A 57 4.22 -5.34 -2.81
C GLN A 57 4.09 -5.06 -1.30
N GLU A 58 4.12 -3.78 -0.91
CA GLU A 58 3.94 -3.34 0.48
C GLU A 58 2.45 -3.17 0.84
N LEU A 59 1.55 -3.44 -0.11
CA LEU A 59 0.12 -3.23 0.01
C LEU A 59 -0.66 -4.53 -0.15
N SER A 60 -1.82 -4.60 0.49
CA SER A 60 -2.79 -5.69 0.35
C SER A 60 -4.22 -5.17 0.30
N ALA A 61 -5.09 -5.82 -0.46
CA ALA A 61 -6.52 -5.51 -0.48
C ALA A 61 -7.20 -5.98 0.82
N SER A 62 -6.61 -6.97 1.48
CA SER A 62 -7.11 -7.56 2.71
C SER A 62 -6.37 -6.97 3.91
N LYS A 63 -7.10 -6.76 5.01
CA LYS A 63 -6.49 -6.32 6.27
C LYS A 63 -5.48 -7.39 6.72
N PRO A 64 -4.20 -7.05 6.90
CA PRO A 64 -3.22 -8.02 7.34
C PRO A 64 -3.56 -8.46 8.77
N GLN A 65 -3.49 -9.77 9.02
CA GLN A 65 -3.68 -10.30 10.36
C GLN A 65 -2.45 -9.94 11.19
N ARG A 66 -2.66 -9.41 12.40
CA ARG A 66 -1.57 -9.33 13.37
C ARG A 66 -1.04 -10.75 13.58
N LEU A 67 0.22 -10.98 13.22
CA LEU A 67 0.95 -12.15 13.68
C LEU A 67 0.85 -12.17 15.20
N LYS A 68 0.06 -13.10 15.73
CA LYS A 68 0.07 -13.41 17.15
C LYS A 68 1.41 -14.07 17.41
N THR A 69 2.36 -13.30 17.93
CA THR A 69 3.49 -13.84 18.70
C THR A 69 2.97 -14.40 20.02
#